data_AF-A0A091RY50-F1
#
_entry.id   AF-A0A091RY50-F1
#
_cell.length_a   1.000
_cell.length_b   1.000
_cell.length_c   1.000
_cell.angle_alpha   90.00
_cell.angle_beta   90.00
_cell.angle_gamma   90.00
#
_symmetry.space_group_name_H-M   'P 1'
#
loop_
_entity.id
_entity.type
_entity.pdbx_description
1 polymer ?
#
loop_
_entity_poly.entity_id
_entity_poly.type
_entity_poly.pdbx_seq_one_letter_code
_entity_poly.pdbx_strand_id
1 'polypeptide(L)'
;TQAQAAREVNTASLCRIGQETVQDIVFRTMEIFQLLRNMQLPNGVTYHTGTYQDRLGKLQEHLRQLSILFRKLRLVYDKCNENCAGLDPVPIE
;
A
#
# COMPACT_ATOMS: atom_id res chain seq x y z
N THR A 1 36.17 -2.58 5.20
CA THR A 1 34.92 -2.03 5.77
C THR A 1 33.99 -1.35 4.74
N GLN A 2 34.18 -1.49 3.42
CA GLN A 2 33.25 -0.92 2.42
C GLN A 2 31.97 -1.73 2.19
N ALA A 3 32.00 -3.05 2.40
CA ALA A 3 30.84 -3.92 2.16
C ALA A 3 29.68 -3.68 3.14
N GLN A 4 29.96 -3.14 4.33
CA GLN A 4 28.96 -2.93 5.39
C GLN A 4 28.19 -1.61 5.16
N ALA A 5 28.89 -0.54 4.77
CA ALA A 5 28.26 0.73 4.38
C ALA A 5 27.37 0.60 3.13
N ALA A 6 27.76 -0.22 2.14
CA ALA A 6 26.93 -0.50 0.96
C ALA A 6 25.63 -1.25 1.32
N ARG A 7 25.66 -2.13 2.32
CA ARG A 7 24.47 -2.84 2.84
C ARG A 7 23.53 -1.90 3.60
N GLU A 8 24.07 -1.00 4.43
CA GLU A 8 23.26 -0.01 5.17
C GLU A 8 22.50 0.94 4.24
N VAL A 9 23.16 1.43 3.17
CA VAL A 9 22.52 2.28 2.16
C VAL A 9 21.37 1.55 1.44
N ASN A 10 21.48 0.23 1.26
CA ASN A 10 20.45 -0.58 0.61
C ASN A 10 19.23 -0.79 1.53
N THR A 11 19.44 -1.13 2.80
CA THR A 11 18.35 -1.32 3.77
C THR A 11 17.62 -0.02 4.07
N ALA A 12 18.31 1.10 4.26
CA ALA A 12 17.68 2.40 4.48
C ALA A 12 16.79 2.81 3.29
N SER A 13 17.24 2.55 2.07
CA SER A 13 16.48 2.80 0.84
C SER A 13 15.22 1.93 0.77
N LEU A 14 15.31 0.65 1.12
CA LEU A 14 14.16 -0.25 1.17
C LEU A 14 13.15 0.17 2.24
N CYS A 15 13.59 0.58 3.43
CA CYS A 15 12.72 1.09 4.49
C CYS A 15 11.96 2.34 4.03
N ARG A 16 12.63 3.27 3.33
CA ARG A 16 11.99 4.45 2.74
C ARG A 16 10.92 4.08 1.72
N ILE A 17 11.23 3.16 0.79
CA ILE A 17 10.26 2.66 -0.19
C ILE A 17 9.08 1.98 0.51
N GLY A 18 9.34 1.24 1.59
CA GLY A 18 8.31 0.61 2.42
C GLY A 18 7.38 1.63 3.06
N GLN A 19 7.94 2.67 3.67
CA GLN A 19 7.18 3.78 4.26
C GLN A 19 6.30 4.48 3.23
N GLU A 20 6.86 4.85 2.08
CA GLU A 20 6.11 5.47 0.98
C GLU A 20 4.97 4.56 0.51
N THR A 21 5.23 3.25 0.38
CA THR A 21 4.21 2.27 -0.02
C THR A 21 3.08 2.14 1.02
N VAL A 22 3.40 2.19 2.32
CA VAL A 22 2.38 2.20 3.39
C VAL A 22 1.54 3.48 3.34
N GLN A 23 2.16 4.62 3.11
CA GLN A 23 1.44 5.89 2.94
C GLN A 23 0.47 5.83 1.76
N ASP A 24 0.91 5.30 0.61
CA ASP A 24 0.07 5.10 -0.57
C ASP A 24 -1.11 4.17 -0.29
N ILE A 25 -0.91 3.09 0.47
CA ILE A 25 -1.97 2.17 0.89
C ILE A 25 -3.03 2.89 1.72
N VAL A 26 -2.59 3.68 2.71
CA VAL A 26 -3.49 4.45 3.58
C VAL A 26 -4.29 5.45 2.74
N PHE A 27 -3.61 6.21 1.87
CA PHE A 27 -4.26 7.17 0.99
C PHE A 27 -5.30 6.52 0.08
N ARG A 28 -4.93 5.41 -0.59
CA ARG A 28 -5.86 4.68 -1.46
C ARG A 28 -7.07 4.13 -0.70
N THR A 29 -6.84 3.65 0.52
CA THR A 29 -7.90 3.14 1.38
C THR A 29 -8.87 4.26 1.77
N MET A 30 -8.37 5.47 2.06
CA MET A 30 -9.21 6.64 2.32
C MET A 30 -10.07 7.00 1.10
N GLU A 31 -9.51 7.00 -0.11
CA GLU A 31 -10.28 7.26 -1.34
C GLU A 31 -11.37 6.22 -1.57
N ILE A 32 -11.08 4.93 -1.32
CA ILE A 32 -12.08 3.85 -1.39
C ILE A 32 -13.23 4.12 -0.43
N PHE A 33 -12.94 4.43 0.83
CA PHE A 33 -13.98 4.73 1.81
C PHE A 33 -14.79 5.98 1.48
N GLN A 34 -14.15 7.03 0.95
CA GLN A 34 -14.85 8.22 0.47
C GLN A 34 -15.77 7.91 -0.72
N LEU A 35 -15.31 7.07 -1.66
CA LEU A 35 -16.11 6.64 -2.80
C LEU A 35 -17.32 5.81 -2.36
N LEU A 36 -17.11 4.85 -1.47
CA LEU A 36 -18.16 4.00 -0.90
C LEU A 36 -19.20 4.82 -0.13
N ARG A 37 -18.76 5.78 0.70
CA ARG A 37 -19.65 6.67 1.45
C ARG A 37 -20.63 7.42 0.54
N ASN A 38 -20.16 7.82 -0.64
CA ASN A 38 -20.94 8.60 -1.58
C ASN A 38 -21.75 7.72 -2.54
N MET A 39 -21.46 6.42 -2.63
CA MET A 39 -22.11 5.50 -3.55
C MET A 39 -23.56 5.25 -3.11
N GLN A 40 -24.52 5.58 -3.97
CA GLN A 40 -25.92 5.24 -3.74
C GLN A 40 -26.18 3.81 -4.16
N LEU A 41 -26.82 3.04 -3.28
CA LEU A 41 -27.26 1.69 -3.60
C LEU A 41 -28.47 1.76 -4.56
N PRO A 42 -28.63 0.77 -5.47
CA PRO A 42 -29.82 0.62 -6.29
C PRO A 42 -31.04 0.23 -5.42
N ASN A 43 -31.60 1.18 -4.69
CA ASN A 43 -32.77 0.99 -3.82
C ASN A 43 -34.11 1.34 -4.51
N GLY A 44 -34.11 1.47 -5.84
CA GLY A 44 -35.32 1.66 -6.66
C GLY A 44 -35.93 3.06 -6.66
N VAL A 45 -35.49 3.98 -5.79
CA VAL A 45 -36.09 5.32 -5.65
C VAL A 45 -35.30 6.41 -6.39
N THR A 46 -33.98 6.28 -6.48
CA THR A 46 -33.10 7.19 -7.24
C THR A 46 -31.97 6.38 -7.88
N TYR A 47 -32.23 5.75 -9.03
CA TYR A 47 -31.23 4.94 -9.74
C TYR A 47 -30.73 5.68 -10.99
N HIS A 48 -29.55 6.29 -10.88
CA HIS A 48 -28.80 6.77 -12.04
C HIS A 48 -27.78 5.71 -12.44
N THR A 49 -28.19 4.76 -13.28
CA THR A 49 -27.39 3.60 -13.72
C THR A 49 -25.97 3.98 -14.15
N GLY A 50 -25.82 5.05 -14.93
CA GLY A 50 -24.51 5.53 -15.40
C GLY A 50 -23.58 5.95 -14.25
N THR A 51 -24.07 6.77 -13.32
CA THR A 51 -23.27 7.23 -12.17
C THR A 51 -22.87 6.10 -11.24
N TYR A 52 -23.73 5.09 -11.07
CA TYR A 52 -23.38 3.91 -10.28
C TYR A 52 -22.27 3.09 -10.96
N GLN A 53 -22.40 2.80 -12.25
CA GLN A 53 -21.41 2.04 -13.02
C GLN A 53 -20.04 2.74 -13.04
N ASP A 54 -20.02 4.07 -13.20
CA ASP A 54 -18.77 4.85 -13.15
C ASP A 54 -18.07 4.74 -11.79
N ARG A 55 -18.84 4.82 -10.70
CA ARG A 55 -18.30 4.68 -9.33
C ARG A 55 -17.85 3.26 -9.05
N LEU A 56 -18.58 2.26 -9.54
CA LEU A 56 -18.19 0.86 -9.42
C LEU A 56 -16.87 0.59 -10.16
N GLY A 57 -16.73 1.11 -11.39
CA GLY A 57 -15.49 1.02 -12.16
C GLY A 57 -14.31 1.69 -11.44
N LYS A 58 -14.50 2.90 -10.90
CA LYS A 58 -13.47 3.58 -10.08
C LYS A 58 -13.09 2.77 -8.83
N LEU A 59 -14.08 2.18 -8.15
CA LEU A 59 -13.83 1.34 -6.98
C LEU A 59 -13.00 0.12 -7.34
N GLN A 60 -13.34 -0.57 -8.43
CA GLN A 60 -12.59 -1.72 -8.92
C GLN A 60 -11.14 -1.36 -9.26
N GLU A 61 -10.92 -0.21 -9.88
CA GLU A 61 -9.55 0.26 -10.18
C GLU A 61 -8.77 0.58 -8.91
N HIS A 62 -9.36 1.27 -7.93
CA HIS A 62 -8.70 1.52 -6.66
C HIS A 62 -8.35 0.23 -5.91
N LEU A 63 -9.24 -0.77 -5.93
CA LEU A 63 -8.99 -2.10 -5.34
C LEU A 63 -7.86 -2.86 -6.05
N ARG A 64 -7.80 -2.77 -7.38
CA ARG A 64 -6.71 -3.33 -8.17
C ARG A 64 -5.37 -2.70 -7.80
N GLN A 65 -5.32 -1.37 -7.72
CA GLN A 65 -4.12 -0.63 -7.31
C GLN A 65 -3.71 -0.95 -5.87
N LEU A 66 -4.67 -1.03 -4.95
CA LEU A 66 -4.43 -1.41 -3.56
C LEU A 66 -3.80 -2.80 -3.47
N SER A 67 -4.29 -3.76 -4.27
CA SER A 67 -3.72 -5.11 -4.35
C SER A 67 -2.26 -5.11 -4.83
N ILE A 68 -1.92 -4.24 -5.78
CA ILE A 68 -0.54 -4.09 -6.27
C ILE A 68 0.35 -3.49 -5.17
N LEU A 69 -0.13 -2.47 -4.45
CA LEU A 69 0.62 -1.86 -3.35
C LEU A 69 0.94 -2.86 -2.24
N PHE A 70 -0.01 -3.73 -1.86
CA PHE A 70 0.25 -4.78 -0.87
C PHE A 70 1.29 -5.80 -1.35
N ARG A 71 1.26 -6.18 -2.64
CA ARG A 71 2.30 -7.05 -3.24
C ARG A 71 3.68 -6.37 -3.20
N LYS A 72 3.75 -5.08 -3.55
CA LYS A 72 4.98 -4.30 -3.47
C LYS A 72 5.50 -4.23 -2.03
N LEU A 73 4.63 -3.94 -1.07
CA LEU A 73 5.00 -3.89 0.35
C LEU A 73 5.54 -5.24 0.84
N ARG A 74 4.91 -6.35 0.44
CA ARG A 74 5.40 -7.69 0.79
C ARG A 74 6.82 -7.93 0.27
N LEU A 75 7.09 -7.61 -0.99
CA LEU A 75 8.43 -7.75 -1.59
C LEU A 75 9.48 -6.91 -0.85
N VAL A 76 9.15 -5.66 -0.51
CA VAL A 76 10.04 -4.77 0.25
C VAL A 76 10.30 -5.34 1.64
N TYR A 77 9.26 -5.83 2.32
CA TYR A 77 9.39 -6.44 3.64
C TYR A 77 10.30 -7.68 3.61
N ASP A 78 10.07 -8.59 2.67
CA ASP A 78 10.87 -9.82 2.53
C ASP A 78 12.35 -9.45 2.27
N LYS A 79 12.62 -8.44 1.43
CA LYS A 79 13.98 -7.96 1.15
C LYS A 79 14.64 -7.25 2.33
N CYS A 80 13.90 -6.41 3.05
CA CYS A 80 14.39 -5.81 4.30
C CYS A 80 14.76 -6.90 5.30
N ASN A 81 13.90 -7.91 5.45
CA ASN A 81 14.11 -9.00 6.41
C ASN A 81 15.35 -9.83 6.06
N GLU A 82 15.57 -10.16 4.77
CA GLU A 82 16.80 -10.81 4.30
C GLU A 82 18.05 -9.98 4.64
N ASN A 83 18.01 -8.66 4.39
CA ASN A 83 19.15 -7.77 4.65
C ASN A 83 19.42 -7.58 6.15
N CYS A 84 18.40 -7.71 7.00
CA CYS A 84 18.51 -7.57 8.46
C CYS A 84 18.78 -8.89 9.18
N ALA A 85 18.63 -10.05 8.54
CA ALA A 85 18.79 -11.38 9.15
C ALA A 85 20.21 -11.68 9.69
N GLY A 86 21.19 -10.81 9.44
CA GLY A 86 22.55 -10.88 9.98
C GLY A 86 22.92 -9.73 10.93
N LEU A 87 21.95 -8.90 11.33
CA LEU A 87 22.13 -7.89 12.36
C LEU A 87 21.68 -8.50 13.68
N ASP A 88 22.60 -8.72 14.62
CA ASP A 88 22.24 -9.09 15.99
C ASP A 88 21.24 -8.05 16.53
N PRO A 89 20.14 -8.48 17.18
CA PRO A 89 19.23 -7.54 17.80
C PRO A 89 20.02 -6.72 18.82
N VAL A 90 20.11 -5.41 18.57
CA VAL A 90 20.63 -4.47 19.58
C VAL A 90 19.70 -4.62 20.79
N PRO A 91 20.23 -4.93 21.99
CA PRO A 91 19.41 -4.99 23.19
C PRO A 91 18.68 -3.68 23.32
N ILE A 92 17.35 -3.76 23.44
CA ILE A 92 16.52 -2.60 23.69
C ILE A 92 16.78 -2.24 25.17
N GLU A 93 17.52 -1.15 25.42
CA GLU A 93 17.61 -0.53 26.76
C GLU A 93 16.32 0.25 27.10
#